data_AF-A0A2G6QRE2-F1
#
_entry.id   AF-A0A2G6QRE2-F1
#
_cell.length_a   1.000
_cell.length_b   1.000
_cell.length_c   1.000
_cell.angle_alpha   90.00
_cell.angle_beta   90.00
_cell.angle_gamma   90.00
#
_symmetry.space_group_name_H-M   'P 1'
#
loop_
_entity.id
_entity.type
_entity.pdbx_description
1 polymer ?
#
loop_
_entity_poly.entity_id
_entity_poly.type
_entity_poly.pdbx_seq_one_letter_code
_entity_poly.pdbx_strand_id
1 'polypeptide(L)'
;MLRNTILGKELFDYAFSTYAKRWAFKHPAPEDFFRTMEDASGTDLDWFWRGWFYTTDYNDVSIKNVVETKVDTESLEKYISTLSENEQKNLKEIPKYTYKVEFEKLGGLVLPLIVELTYTDGSKKRYHYPAEIWRKNDKTIFKIYKTTQKINKITIDPDLETADIDVTNNSWPKKKLNKFEKFKSKN
;
A
#
# COMPACT_ATOMS: atom_id res chain seq x y z
N MET A 1 7.17 0.02 -10.58
CA MET A 1 6.01 0.86 -10.25
C MET A 1 4.90 0.85 -11.33
N LEU A 2 4.94 1.65 -12.41
CA LEU A 2 3.78 1.79 -13.35
C LEU A 2 3.21 0.45 -13.85
N ARG A 3 4.06 -0.46 -14.34
CA ARG A 3 3.67 -1.79 -14.83
C ARG A 3 3.15 -2.74 -13.74
N ASN A 4 3.68 -2.71 -12.53
CA ASN A 4 3.35 -3.72 -11.51
C ASN A 4 2.27 -3.23 -10.53
N THR A 5 2.28 -1.95 -10.22
CA THR A 5 1.56 -1.37 -9.07
C THR A 5 0.41 -0.47 -9.49
N ILE A 6 0.53 0.25 -10.61
CA ILE A 6 -0.45 1.25 -11.04
C ILE A 6 -1.43 0.64 -12.05
N LEU A 7 -0.92 0.12 -13.17
CA LEU A 7 -1.73 -0.46 -14.26
C LEU A 7 -1.87 -1.98 -14.17
N GLY A 8 -0.88 -2.66 -13.60
CA GLY A 8 -0.77 -4.12 -13.69
C GLY A 8 -0.18 -4.59 -15.04
N LYS A 9 0.42 -5.78 -15.02
CA LYS A 9 1.27 -6.26 -16.13
C LYS A 9 0.51 -6.39 -17.44
N GLU A 10 -0.69 -6.96 -17.41
CA GLU A 10 -1.47 -7.26 -18.62
C GLU A 10 -1.88 -5.99 -19.36
N LEU A 11 -2.48 -5.03 -18.65
CA LEU A 11 -2.89 -3.75 -19.23
C LEU A 11 -1.68 -2.94 -19.69
N PHE A 12 -0.62 -2.90 -18.89
CA PHE A 12 0.61 -2.21 -19.27
C PHE A 12 1.23 -2.83 -20.53
N ASP A 13 1.39 -4.15 -20.58
CA ASP A 13 2.06 -4.82 -21.70
C ASP A 13 1.25 -4.66 -23.00
N TYR A 14 -0.09 -4.72 -22.91
CA TYR A 14 -0.98 -4.42 -24.03
C TYR A 14 -0.84 -2.98 -24.51
N ALA A 15 -0.92 -2.01 -23.60
CA ALA A 15 -0.83 -0.59 -23.92
C ALA A 15 0.56 -0.21 -24.47
N PHE A 16 1.62 -0.78 -23.89
CA PHE A 16 3.00 -0.57 -24.33
C PHE A 16 3.25 -1.17 -25.72
N SER A 17 2.73 -2.38 -26.00
CA SER A 17 2.78 -2.97 -27.34
C SER A 17 2.05 -2.11 -28.37
N THR A 18 0.92 -1.53 -27.98
CA THR A 18 0.15 -0.60 -28.82
C THR A 18 0.94 0.67 -29.12
N TYR A 19 1.57 1.27 -28.11
CA TYR A 19 2.49 2.41 -28.27
C TYR A 19 3.62 2.09 -29.24
N ALA A 20 4.34 0.98 -29.01
CA ALA A 20 5.46 0.57 -29.86
C ALA A 20 5.04 0.41 -31.33
N LYS A 21 3.84 -0.13 -31.60
CA LYS A 21 3.30 -0.25 -32.95
C LYS A 21 2.91 1.09 -33.57
N ARG A 22 2.22 1.97 -32.83
CA ARG A 22 1.76 3.29 -33.31
C ARG A 22 2.93 4.19 -33.70
N TRP A 23 4.02 4.10 -32.95
CA TRP A 23 5.17 4.99 -33.04
C TRP A 23 6.43 4.33 -33.62
N ALA A 24 6.29 3.12 -34.18
CA ALA A 24 7.38 2.46 -34.90
C ALA A 24 7.94 3.38 -35.99
N PHE A 25 9.27 3.56 -35.98
CA PHE A 25 10.01 4.42 -36.92
C PHE A 25 9.63 5.91 -36.89
N LYS A 26 9.08 6.40 -35.77
CA LYS A 26 8.75 7.82 -35.54
C LYS A 26 9.52 8.38 -34.33
N HIS A 27 9.41 9.69 -34.11
CA HIS A 27 9.95 10.40 -32.94
C HIS A 27 8.81 10.89 -32.03
N PRO A 28 8.23 10.02 -31.19
CA PRO A 28 7.19 10.42 -30.25
C PRO A 28 7.72 11.38 -29.20
N ALA A 29 6.90 12.35 -28.81
CA ALA A 29 7.12 13.13 -27.60
C ALA A 29 6.61 12.35 -26.36
N PRO A 30 6.99 12.74 -25.13
CA PRO A 30 6.48 12.07 -23.92
C PRO A 30 4.95 12.01 -23.83
N GLU A 31 4.26 13.04 -24.31
CA GLU A 31 2.79 13.10 -24.33
C GLU A 31 2.16 12.03 -25.20
N ASP A 32 2.83 11.61 -26.28
CA ASP A 32 2.36 10.53 -27.16
C ASP A 32 2.38 9.17 -26.44
N PHE A 33 3.37 8.98 -25.57
CA PHE A 33 3.43 7.83 -24.68
C PHE A 33 2.29 7.88 -23.65
N PHE A 34 2.14 9.00 -22.92
CA PHE A 34 1.09 9.13 -21.89
C PHE A 34 -0.31 8.88 -22.47
N ARG A 35 -0.64 9.54 -23.59
CA ARG A 35 -1.92 9.37 -24.28
C ARG A 35 -2.14 7.93 -24.75
N THR A 36 -1.11 7.28 -25.30
CA THR A 36 -1.28 5.91 -25.76
C THR A 36 -1.47 4.94 -24.60
N MET A 37 -0.77 5.15 -23.48
CA MET A 37 -0.93 4.32 -22.30
C MET A 37 -2.36 4.41 -21.76
N GLU A 38 -2.93 5.61 -21.63
CA GLU A 38 -4.30 5.83 -21.16
C GLU A 38 -5.37 5.31 -22.12
N ASP A 39 -5.25 5.65 -23.40
CA ASP A 39 -6.18 5.25 -24.46
C ASP A 39 -6.25 3.71 -24.59
N ALA A 40 -5.09 3.05 -24.65
CA ALA A 40 -5.03 1.60 -24.81
C ALA A 40 -5.35 0.84 -23.52
N SER A 41 -5.03 1.37 -22.34
CA SER A 41 -5.38 0.71 -21.07
C SER A 41 -6.80 1.01 -20.59
N GLY A 42 -7.46 2.05 -21.15
CA GLY A 42 -8.76 2.54 -20.70
C GLY A 42 -8.76 3.05 -19.25
N THR A 43 -7.59 3.47 -18.75
CA THR A 43 -7.40 3.90 -17.36
C THR A 43 -7.03 5.37 -17.32
N ASP A 44 -7.63 6.12 -16.39
CA ASP A 44 -7.23 7.50 -16.09
C ASP A 44 -5.91 7.50 -15.30
N LEU A 45 -4.84 7.98 -15.95
CA LEU A 45 -3.49 8.08 -15.39
C LEU A 45 -3.04 9.55 -15.25
N ASP A 46 -3.93 10.53 -15.47
CA ASP A 46 -3.59 11.95 -15.45
C ASP A 46 -2.97 12.35 -14.11
N TRP A 47 -3.55 11.85 -13.01
CA TRP A 47 -3.04 12.07 -11.66
C TRP A 47 -1.60 11.56 -11.49
N PHE A 48 -1.28 10.43 -12.12
CA PHE A 48 0.03 9.79 -12.05
C PHE A 48 1.04 10.59 -12.88
N TRP A 49 0.73 10.89 -14.14
CA TRP A 49 1.61 11.67 -15.00
C TRP A 49 1.88 13.05 -14.44
N ARG A 50 0.83 13.72 -13.92
CA ARG A 50 0.95 15.03 -13.28
C ARG A 50 1.95 15.02 -12.14
N GLY A 51 1.80 14.08 -11.20
CA GLY A 51 2.73 13.96 -10.08
C GLY A 51 4.15 13.62 -10.53
N TRP A 52 4.31 12.64 -11.42
CA TRP A 52 5.63 12.09 -11.75
C TRP A 52 6.46 12.93 -12.72
N PHE A 53 5.83 13.61 -13.67
CA PHE A 53 6.55 14.32 -14.74
C PHE A 53 6.40 15.84 -14.67
N TYR A 54 5.39 16.35 -13.96
CA TYR A 54 5.06 17.78 -13.96
C TYR A 54 5.11 18.43 -12.57
N THR A 55 5.54 17.72 -11.53
CA THR A 55 5.87 18.32 -10.23
C THR A 55 7.28 17.93 -9.77
N THR A 56 7.73 18.52 -8.67
CA THR A 56 8.99 18.18 -7.99
C THR A 56 8.73 17.34 -6.72
N ASP A 57 7.52 16.79 -6.62
CA ASP A 57 7.13 15.98 -5.48
C ASP A 57 7.85 14.63 -5.48
N TYR A 58 7.90 14.03 -4.30
CA TYR A 58 8.45 12.69 -4.08
C TYR A 58 7.43 11.81 -3.37
N ASN A 59 7.68 10.50 -3.40
CA ASN A 59 6.93 9.54 -2.59
C ASN A 59 7.66 9.33 -1.25
N ASP A 60 6.92 9.51 -0.15
CA ASP A 60 7.34 9.17 1.21
C ASP A 60 6.07 8.84 1.98
N VAL A 61 5.95 7.59 2.40
CA VAL A 61 4.85 7.11 3.24
C VAL A 61 5.45 6.47 4.48
N SER A 62 4.78 6.59 5.62
CA SER A 62 5.31 6.06 6.87
C SER A 62 4.22 5.45 7.76
N ILE A 63 4.64 4.58 8.67
CA ILE A 63 3.77 4.11 9.76
C ILE A 63 3.89 5.08 10.92
N LYS A 64 2.84 5.89 11.11
CA LYS A 64 2.78 6.90 12.17
C LYS A 64 2.49 6.28 13.52
N ASN A 65 1.47 5.43 13.58
CA ASN A 65 1.02 4.82 14.83
C ASN A 65 0.39 3.44 14.62
N VAL A 66 0.54 2.57 15.62
CA VAL A 66 -0.10 1.25 15.67
C VAL A 66 -0.67 1.05 17.06
N VAL A 67 -1.99 0.90 17.13
CA VAL A 67 -2.72 0.60 18.37
C VAL A 67 -3.19 -0.85 18.31
N GLU A 68 -2.63 -1.68 19.19
CA GLU A 68 -3.07 -3.06 19.42
C GLU A 68 -4.20 -3.07 20.47
N THR A 69 -5.31 -3.72 20.15
CA THR A 69 -6.41 -3.97 21.07
C THR A 69 -6.71 -5.46 21.08
N LYS A 70 -6.63 -6.08 22.27
CA LYS A 70 -7.12 -7.43 22.47
C LYS A 70 -8.64 -7.40 22.44
N VAL A 71 -9.22 -8.29 21.66
CA VAL A 71 -10.65 -8.42 21.53
C VAL A 71 -11.15 -9.28 22.68
N ASP A 72 -12.23 -8.86 23.33
CA ASP A 72 -12.92 -9.68 24.31
C ASP A 72 -13.61 -10.85 23.59
N THR A 73 -12.94 -12.00 23.60
CA THR A 73 -13.41 -13.22 22.94
C THR A 73 -14.64 -13.78 23.61
N GLU A 74 -14.80 -13.64 24.93
CA GLU A 74 -15.94 -14.21 25.66
C GLU A 74 -17.25 -13.52 25.26
N SER A 75 -17.25 -12.19 25.22
CA SER A 75 -18.40 -11.41 24.76
C SER A 75 -18.74 -11.68 23.29
N LEU A 76 -17.73 -11.85 22.43
CA LEU A 76 -17.94 -12.18 21.02
C LEU A 76 -18.48 -13.59 20.82
N GLU A 77 -17.93 -14.59 21.50
CA GLU A 77 -18.41 -15.97 21.44
C GLU A 77 -19.86 -16.07 21.92
N LYS A 78 -20.18 -15.36 23.01
CA LYS A 78 -21.56 -15.26 23.50
C LYS A 78 -22.48 -14.65 22.45
N TYR A 79 -22.09 -13.54 21.80
CA TYR A 79 -22.89 -12.94 20.73
C TYR A 79 -23.05 -13.88 19.53
N ILE A 80 -21.97 -14.52 19.07
CA ILE A 80 -21.99 -15.46 17.94
C ILE A 80 -22.91 -16.65 18.24
N SER A 81 -22.93 -17.15 19.49
CA SER A 81 -23.83 -18.23 19.91
C SER A 81 -25.32 -17.86 19.82
N THR A 82 -25.66 -16.57 19.77
CA THR A 82 -27.04 -16.10 19.59
C THR A 82 -27.46 -15.96 18.12
N LEU A 83 -26.52 -16.04 17.18
CA LEU A 83 -26.78 -15.94 15.73
C LEU A 83 -27.27 -17.27 15.15
N SER A 84 -27.91 -17.23 13.98
CA SER A 84 -28.37 -18.44 13.29
C SER A 84 -27.20 -19.31 12.79
N GLU A 85 -27.40 -20.62 12.63
CA GLU A 85 -26.34 -21.56 12.17
C GLU A 85 -25.68 -21.14 10.85
N ASN A 86 -26.44 -20.49 9.96
CA ASN A 86 -25.95 -19.99 8.67
C ASN A 86 -25.02 -18.77 8.85
N GLU A 87 -25.30 -17.90 9.80
CA GLU A 87 -24.48 -16.73 10.13
C GLU A 87 -23.22 -17.13 10.90
N GLN A 88 -23.33 -18.12 11.79
CA GLN A 88 -22.19 -18.70 12.49
C GLN A 88 -21.18 -19.32 11.51
N LYS A 89 -21.65 -20.06 10.49
CA LYS A 89 -20.79 -20.65 9.44
C LYS A 89 -20.03 -19.62 8.60
N ASN A 90 -20.55 -18.40 8.47
CA ASN A 90 -19.88 -17.31 7.76
C ASN A 90 -18.76 -16.65 8.59
N LEU A 91 -18.78 -16.81 9.92
CA LEU A 91 -17.77 -16.30 10.85
C LEU A 91 -16.70 -17.36 11.12
N LYS A 92 -15.94 -17.73 10.07
CA LYS A 92 -14.96 -18.82 10.10
C LYS A 92 -13.84 -18.65 11.14
N GLU A 93 -13.52 -17.43 11.56
CA GLU A 93 -12.47 -17.14 12.54
C GLU A 93 -12.81 -15.92 13.41
N ILE A 94 -12.83 -16.11 14.74
CA ILE A 94 -13.04 -15.04 15.71
C ILE A 94 -11.72 -14.26 15.88
N PRO A 95 -11.67 -12.96 15.53
CA PRO A 95 -10.44 -12.19 15.67
C PRO A 95 -10.11 -12.00 17.16
N LYS A 96 -8.90 -12.37 17.57
CA LYS A 96 -8.39 -12.18 18.94
C LYS A 96 -7.71 -10.83 19.12
N TYR A 97 -7.19 -10.26 18.04
CA TYR A 97 -6.48 -9.00 18.03
C TYR A 97 -7.06 -8.07 16.96
N THR A 98 -7.10 -6.79 17.30
CA THR A 98 -7.40 -5.71 16.36
C THR A 98 -6.25 -4.72 16.38
N TYR A 99 -5.71 -4.41 15.21
CA TYR A 99 -4.67 -3.40 15.02
C TYR A 99 -5.23 -2.24 14.24
N LYS A 100 -5.29 -1.06 14.86
CA LYS A 100 -5.55 0.21 14.16
C LYS A 100 -4.20 0.81 13.78
N VAL A 101 -3.92 0.86 12.48
CA VAL A 101 -2.69 1.40 11.93
C VAL A 101 -2.97 2.73 11.26
N GLU A 102 -2.21 3.74 11.64
CA GLU A 102 -2.21 5.06 11.03
C GLU A 102 -1.02 5.16 10.07
N PHE A 103 -1.34 5.38 8.80
CA PHE A 103 -0.35 5.66 7.76
C PHE A 103 -0.37 7.15 7.46
N GLU A 104 0.82 7.71 7.23
CA GLU A 104 1.02 9.11 6.89
C GLU A 104 1.77 9.21 5.58
N LYS A 105 1.25 10.02 4.65
CA LYS A 105 1.91 10.39 3.40
C LYS A 105 2.64 11.72 3.62
N LEU A 106 3.97 11.63 3.74
CA LEU A 106 4.86 12.76 3.93
C LEU A 106 5.21 13.42 2.58
N GLY A 107 5.24 12.62 1.51
CA GLY A 107 5.48 13.07 0.14
C GLY A 107 4.26 13.69 -0.55
N GLY A 108 4.52 14.39 -1.65
CA GLY A 108 3.46 15.00 -2.48
C GLY A 108 2.80 14.00 -3.44
N LEU A 109 3.51 12.95 -3.84
CA LEU A 109 3.01 11.98 -4.82
C LEU A 109 1.91 11.10 -4.22
N VAL A 110 0.75 11.09 -4.88
CA VAL A 110 -0.35 10.18 -4.52
C VAL A 110 -0.04 8.82 -5.12
N LEU A 111 0.24 7.80 -4.30
CA LEU A 111 0.56 6.44 -4.76
C LEU A 111 -0.26 5.36 -4.04
N PRO A 112 -0.40 4.17 -4.64
CA PRO A 112 -0.88 2.98 -3.94
C PRO A 112 -0.04 2.67 -2.70
N LEU A 113 -0.67 2.08 -1.68
CA LEU A 113 0.00 1.66 -0.46
C LEU A 113 0.03 0.13 -0.38
N ILE A 114 1.24 -0.44 -0.35
CA ILE A 114 1.46 -1.87 -0.18
C ILE A 114 1.87 -2.13 1.26
N VAL A 115 1.15 -3.01 1.95
CA VAL A 115 1.39 -3.34 3.36
C VAL A 115 1.53 -4.84 3.53
N GLU A 116 2.64 -5.28 4.12
CA GLU A 116 2.86 -6.66 4.52
C GLU A 116 2.82 -6.80 6.05
N LEU A 117 1.91 -7.64 6.50
CA LEU A 117 1.84 -8.10 7.89
C LEU A 117 2.66 -9.39 8.00
N THR A 118 3.58 -9.44 8.96
CA THR A 118 4.27 -10.67 9.38
C THR A 118 3.74 -11.06 10.75
N TYR A 119 3.20 -12.27 10.85
CA TYR A 119 2.66 -12.82 12.08
C TYR A 119 3.74 -13.48 12.93
N THR A 120 3.39 -13.81 14.18
CA THR A 120 4.31 -14.47 15.12
C THR A 120 4.71 -15.90 14.71
N ASP A 121 3.90 -16.59 13.90
CA ASP A 121 4.23 -17.90 13.31
C ASP A 121 5.14 -17.80 12.07
N GLY A 122 5.50 -16.57 11.65
CA GLY A 122 6.29 -16.30 10.44
C GLY A 122 5.48 -16.23 9.15
N SER A 123 4.17 -16.53 9.19
CA SER A 123 3.29 -16.34 8.04
C SER A 123 3.17 -14.87 7.67
N LYS A 124 2.86 -14.61 6.40
CA LYS A 124 2.79 -13.26 5.83
C LYS A 124 1.46 -13.04 5.14
N LYS A 125 0.91 -11.84 5.29
CA LYS A 125 -0.28 -11.41 4.55
C LYS A 125 -0.06 -10.03 3.98
N ARG A 126 -0.30 -9.89 2.68
CA ARG A 126 -0.09 -8.64 1.95
C ARG A 126 -1.43 -7.99 1.61
N TYR A 127 -1.47 -6.67 1.72
CA TYR A 127 -2.57 -5.81 1.35
C TYR A 127 -2.08 -4.81 0.32
N HIS A 128 -2.77 -4.76 -0.82
CA HIS A 128 -2.53 -3.76 -1.85
C HIS A 128 -3.71 -2.79 -1.82
N TYR A 129 -3.44 -1.56 -1.41
CA TYR A 129 -4.44 -0.49 -1.41
C TYR A 129 -4.18 0.43 -2.60
N PRO A 130 -5.21 0.73 -3.42
CA PRO A 130 -5.02 1.58 -4.57
C PRO A 130 -4.92 3.05 -4.12
N ALA A 131 -4.52 3.94 -5.02
CA ALA A 131 -4.18 5.33 -4.70
C ALA A 131 -5.39 6.13 -4.16
N GLU A 132 -6.62 5.68 -4.41
CA GLU A 132 -7.85 6.35 -4.00
C GLU A 132 -8.06 6.39 -2.48
N ILE A 133 -7.30 5.61 -1.70
CA ILE A 133 -7.35 5.68 -0.24
C ILE A 133 -7.04 7.08 0.30
N TRP A 134 -6.29 7.89 -0.46
CA TRP A 134 -5.90 9.26 -0.10
C TRP A 134 -6.97 10.31 -0.44
N ARG A 135 -8.06 9.95 -1.15
CA ARG A 135 -9.07 10.93 -1.62
C ARG A 135 -9.78 11.69 -0.51
N LYS A 136 -10.06 11.05 0.62
CA LYS A 136 -10.76 11.70 1.75
C LYS A 136 -9.82 12.54 2.61
N ASN A 137 -8.58 12.11 2.74
CA ASN A 137 -7.53 12.79 3.48
C ASN A 137 -6.21 12.44 2.81
N ASP A 138 -5.60 13.45 2.19
CA ASP A 138 -4.36 13.29 1.45
C ASP A 138 -3.17 12.99 2.35
N LYS A 139 -3.22 13.36 3.63
CA LYS A 139 -2.06 13.23 4.54
C LYS A 139 -2.09 11.96 5.35
N THR A 140 -3.24 11.56 5.88
CA THR A 140 -3.31 10.44 6.83
C THR A 140 -4.52 9.56 6.59
N ILE A 141 -4.30 8.25 6.75
CA ILE A 141 -5.36 7.25 6.68
C ILE A 141 -5.24 6.25 7.82
N PHE A 142 -6.37 5.64 8.17
CA PHE A 142 -6.43 4.54 9.14
C PHE A 142 -6.84 3.25 8.45
N LYS A 143 -6.15 2.16 8.76
CA LYS A 143 -6.58 0.80 8.42
C LYS A 143 -6.69 -0.05 9.67
N ILE A 144 -7.70 -0.91 9.69
CA ILE A 144 -7.97 -1.81 10.79
C ILE A 144 -7.71 -3.23 10.32
N TYR A 145 -6.80 -3.93 10.98
CA TYR A 145 -6.50 -5.33 10.75
C TYR A 145 -7.06 -6.16 11.91
N LYS A 146 -8.03 -7.01 11.61
CA LYS A 146 -8.59 -7.98 12.55
C LYS A 146 -7.90 -9.32 12.32
N THR A 147 -7.29 -9.88 13.35
CA THR A 147 -6.44 -11.06 13.23
C THR A 147 -6.67 -12.05 14.37
N THR A 148 -6.66 -13.34 14.07
CA THR A 148 -6.64 -14.42 15.07
C THR A 148 -5.28 -14.52 15.77
N GLN A 149 -4.21 -14.23 15.02
CA GLN A 149 -2.84 -14.26 15.49
C GLN A 149 -2.28 -12.87 15.77
N LYS A 150 -1.23 -12.80 16.60
CA LYS A 150 -0.52 -11.56 16.90
C LYS A 150 0.38 -11.16 15.73
N ILE A 151 0.38 -9.87 15.38
CA ILE A 151 1.28 -9.29 14.37
C ILE A 151 2.64 -9.02 15.03
N ASN A 152 3.71 -9.54 14.44
CA ASN A 152 5.08 -9.28 14.87
C ASN A 152 5.68 -8.06 14.17
N LYS A 153 5.39 -7.88 12.88
CA LYS A 153 5.93 -6.79 12.07
C LYS A 153 4.92 -6.31 11.03
N ILE A 154 4.88 -5.01 10.80
CA ILE A 154 4.18 -4.37 9.67
C ILE A 154 5.25 -3.68 8.83
N THR A 155 5.25 -3.92 7.52
CA THR A 155 6.19 -3.30 6.60
C THR A 155 5.43 -2.68 5.43
N ILE A 156 5.70 -1.41 5.13
CA ILE A 156 5.25 -0.76 3.91
C ILE A 156 6.24 -1.12 2.80
N ASP A 157 5.70 -1.41 1.61
CA ASP A 157 6.44 -1.65 0.37
C ASP A 157 7.67 -2.57 0.54
N PRO A 158 7.48 -3.84 0.99
CA PRO A 158 8.58 -4.76 1.27
C PRO A 158 9.45 -5.08 0.04
N ASP A 159 8.89 -4.92 -1.17
CA ASP A 159 9.55 -5.24 -2.44
C ASP A 159 10.05 -3.99 -3.18
N LEU A 160 9.94 -2.80 -2.57
CA LEU A 160 10.40 -1.51 -3.09
C LEU A 160 9.77 -1.12 -4.45
N GLU A 161 8.47 -1.32 -4.59
CA GLU A 161 7.72 -1.04 -5.80
C GLU A 161 7.28 0.43 -5.97
N THR A 162 7.20 1.22 -4.89
CA THR A 162 6.63 2.59 -4.89
C THR A 162 7.67 3.71 -4.86
N ALA A 163 8.97 3.39 -4.98
CA ALA A 163 10.06 4.37 -5.03
C ALA A 163 10.02 5.39 -3.88
N ASP A 164 9.77 4.89 -2.67
CA ASP A 164 9.83 5.67 -1.43
C ASP A 164 11.25 6.18 -1.15
N ILE A 165 11.38 7.45 -0.81
CA ILE A 165 12.68 8.08 -0.51
C ILE A 165 13.22 7.76 0.89
N ASP A 166 12.37 7.37 1.85
CA ASP A 166 12.76 7.04 3.22
C ASP A 166 12.18 5.70 3.70
N VAL A 167 12.89 4.62 3.35
CA VAL A 167 12.54 3.26 3.79
C VAL A 167 12.75 3.00 5.29
N THR A 168 13.35 3.94 6.05
CA THR A 168 13.65 3.73 7.47
C THR A 168 12.41 3.85 8.35
N ASN A 169 11.41 4.61 7.88
CA ASN A 169 10.15 4.86 8.56
C ASN A 169 9.03 3.84 8.17
N ASN A 170 9.34 2.92 7.23
CA ASN A 170 8.40 1.97 6.62
C ASN A 170 8.11 0.71 7.44
N SER A 171 8.50 0.67 8.72
CA SER A 171 8.28 -0.53 9.53
C SER A 171 7.83 -0.24 10.96
N TRP A 172 6.93 -1.12 11.43
CA TRP A 172 6.58 -1.23 12.83
C TRP A 172 6.94 -2.64 13.35
N PRO A 173 7.59 -2.77 14.52
CA PRO A 173 8.20 -1.67 15.28
C PRO A 173 9.28 -0.94 14.49
N LYS A 174 9.48 0.36 14.75
CA LYS A 174 10.52 1.15 14.07
C LYS A 174 11.87 0.47 14.25
N LYS A 175 12.61 0.28 13.14
CA LYS A 175 13.97 -0.27 13.21
C LYS A 175 14.81 0.61 14.13
N LYS A 176 15.48 -0.02 15.11
CA LYS A 176 16.46 0.70 15.93
C LYS A 176 17.65 1.07 15.05
N LEU A 177 17.96 2.36 14.94
CA LEU A 177 19.13 2.83 14.23
C LEU A 177 20.41 2.20 14.80
N ASN A 178 21.26 1.69 13.92
CA ASN A 178 22.57 1.16 14.32
C ASN A 178 23.53 2.31 14.69
N LYS A 179 24.64 2.00 15.38
CA LYS A 179 25.62 3.00 15.85
C LYS A 179 26.10 3.92 14.72
N PHE A 180 26.29 3.38 13.52
CA PHE A 180 26.73 4.12 12.34
C PHE A 180 25.66 5.09 11.80
N GLU A 181 24.40 4.66 11.74
CA GLU A 181 23.29 5.51 11.29
C GLU A 181 23.03 6.66 12.29
N LYS A 182 23.15 6.37 13.59
CA LYS A 182 23.10 7.41 14.66
C LYS A 182 24.23 8.43 14.57
N PHE A 183 25.38 8.05 14.00
CA PHE A 183 26.49 8.98 13.78
C PHE A 183 26.21 9.90 12.59
N LYS A 184 25.67 9.36 11.48
CA LYS A 184 25.28 10.16 10.31
C LYS A 184 24.15 11.14 10.60
N SER A 185 23.20 10.81 11.47
CA SER A 185 22.09 11.71 11.81
C SER A 185 22.46 12.86 12.77
N LYS A 186 23.69 12.87 13.30
CA LYS A 186 24.18 13.88 14.25
C LYS A 186 25.02 14.99 13.61
N ASN A 187 25.45 14.80 12.37
CA ASN A 187 26.19 15.78 11.57
C ASN A 187 25.31 16.28 10.43
#